data_AF-A0A426QVK1-F1
#
_entry.id   AF-A0A426QVK1-F1
#
_cell.length_a   1.000
_cell.length_b   1.000
_cell.length_c   1.000
_cell.angle_alpha   90.00
_cell.angle_beta   90.00
_cell.angle_gamma   90.00
#
_symmetry.space_group_name_H-M   'P 1'
#
loop_
_entity.id
_entity.type
_entity.pdbx_description
1 polymer ?
#
loop_
_entity_poly.entity_id
_entity_poly.type
_entity_poly.pdbx_seq_one_letter_code
_entity_poly.pdbx_strand_id
1 'polypeptide(L)'
;MRVVGVAATTVTQVHALATWWDGIELWVTGLPFVAQSIVVLLVLVPIAFGVARLFDRVLAEVLRALGRDARSDRDVAVATDDSPSREGH
;
A
#
# COMPACT_ATOMS: atom_id res chain seq x y z
N MET A 1 -9.07 4.64 -41.16
CA MET A 1 -9.15 5.95 -40.47
C MET A 1 -9.84 5.79 -39.11
N ARG A 2 -9.25 5.02 -38.18
CA ARG A 2 -9.75 4.81 -36.80
C ARG A 2 -8.63 4.54 -35.77
N VAL A 3 -7.42 4.19 -36.21
CA VAL A 3 -6.25 3.94 -35.34
C VAL A 3 -5.51 5.24 -34.95
N VAL A 4 -5.62 6.29 -35.76
CA VAL A 4 -5.01 7.62 -35.49
C VAL A 4 -5.65 8.31 -34.26
N GLY A 5 -6.88 7.95 -33.90
CA GLY A 5 -7.61 8.56 -32.78
C GLY A 5 -7.13 8.14 -31.39
N VAL A 6 -6.58 6.92 -31.24
CA VAL A 6 -6.09 6.40 -29.94
C VAL A 6 -4.69 6.96 -29.61
N ALA A 7 -3.78 6.99 -30.59
CA ALA A 7 -2.45 7.56 -30.39
C ALA A 7 -2.50 9.07 -30.13
N ALA A 8 -3.38 9.81 -30.83
CA ALA A 8 -3.58 11.24 -30.60
C ALA A 8 -4.18 11.54 -29.22
N THR A 9 -5.08 10.70 -28.71
CA THR A 9 -5.62 10.86 -27.35
C THR A 9 -4.57 10.55 -26.28
N THR A 10 -3.76 9.51 -26.43
CA THR A 10 -2.68 9.22 -25.48
C THR A 10 -1.66 10.35 -25.41
N VAL A 11 -1.18 10.88 -26.54
CA VAL A 11 -0.19 11.98 -26.55
C VAL A 11 -0.80 13.28 -25.97
N THR A 12 -2.04 13.60 -26.32
CA THR A 12 -2.77 14.76 -25.77
C THR A 12 -3.01 14.60 -24.26
N GLN A 13 -3.32 13.38 -23.81
CA GLN A 13 -3.50 13.04 -22.40
C GLN A 13 -2.17 13.17 -21.63
N VAL A 14 -1.08 12.65 -22.16
CA VAL A 14 0.25 12.78 -21.53
C VAL A 14 0.66 14.26 -21.46
N HIS A 15 0.41 15.06 -22.50
CA HIS A 15 0.66 16.51 -22.47
C HIS A 15 -0.19 17.21 -21.40
N ALA A 16 -1.48 16.89 -21.30
CA ALA A 16 -2.35 17.46 -20.28
C ALA A 16 -1.88 17.11 -18.85
N LEU A 17 -1.45 15.87 -18.63
CA LEU A 17 -0.87 15.45 -17.35
C LEU A 17 0.45 16.17 -17.06
N ALA A 18 1.32 16.31 -18.07
CA ALA A 18 2.59 16.99 -17.93
C ALA A 18 2.42 18.49 -17.60
N THR A 19 1.50 19.19 -18.28
CA THR A 19 1.22 20.62 -17.99
C THR A 19 0.60 20.81 -16.61
N TRP A 20 -0.25 19.88 -16.16
CA TRP A 20 -0.78 19.93 -14.80
C TRP A 20 0.32 19.68 -13.75
N TRP A 21 1.17 18.68 -13.98
CA TRP A 21 2.30 18.36 -13.12
C TRP A 21 3.32 19.48 -13.05
N ASP A 22 3.63 20.13 -14.19
CA ASP A 22 4.47 21.33 -14.26
C ASP A 22 3.95 22.44 -13.33
N GLY A 23 2.63 22.65 -13.29
CA GLY A 23 2.00 23.58 -12.33
C GLY A 23 2.21 23.17 -10.86
N ILE A 24 2.19 21.87 -10.56
CA ILE A 24 2.52 21.36 -9.21
C ILE A 24 3.99 21.59 -8.91
N GLU A 25 4.90 21.32 -9.85
CA GLU A 25 6.34 21.55 -9.68
C GLU A 25 6.61 23.02 -9.37
N LEU A 26 6.03 23.95 -10.12
CA LEU A 26 6.19 25.39 -9.88
C LEU A 26 5.63 25.82 -8.52
N TRP A 27 4.48 25.30 -8.12
CA TRP A 27 3.91 25.60 -6.80
C TRP A 27 4.81 25.09 -5.67
N VAL A 28 5.26 23.82 -5.73
CA VAL A 28 6.10 23.21 -4.69
C VAL A 28 7.47 23.87 -4.62
N THR A 29 8.10 24.12 -5.76
CA THR A 29 9.44 24.72 -5.84
C THR A 29 9.46 26.21 -5.53
N GLY A 30 8.31 26.89 -5.64
CA GLY A 30 8.12 28.28 -5.20
C GLY A 30 8.07 28.48 -3.68
N LEU A 31 8.00 27.40 -2.90
CA LEU A 31 7.95 27.45 -1.43
C LEU A 31 9.36 27.54 -0.81
N PRO A 32 9.51 28.14 0.39
CA PRO A 32 10.73 28.04 1.16
C PRO A 32 10.98 26.59 1.62
N PHE A 33 12.26 26.21 1.78
CA PHE A 33 12.69 24.83 2.06
C PHE A 33 11.90 24.11 3.19
N VAL A 34 11.60 24.82 4.28
CA VAL A 34 10.84 24.26 5.41
C VAL A 34 9.41 23.91 5.01
N ALA A 35 8.72 24.80 4.29
CA ALA A 35 7.37 24.55 3.81
C ALA A 35 7.34 23.42 2.77
N GLN A 36 8.32 23.38 1.87
CA GLN A 36 8.46 22.28 0.89
C GLN A 36 8.63 20.92 1.60
N SER A 37 9.49 20.86 2.63
CA SER A 37 9.73 19.64 3.40
C SER A 37 8.48 19.17 4.15
N ILE A 38 7.68 20.11 4.69
CA ILE A 38 6.41 19.78 5.35
C ILE A 38 5.43 19.17 4.35
N VAL A 39 5.27 19.74 3.16
CA VAL A 39 4.41 19.18 2.10
C VAL A 39 4.85 17.78 1.72
N VAL A 40 6.17 17.57 1.54
CA VAL A 40 6.74 16.25 1.24
C VAL A 40 6.42 15.25 2.34
N LEU A 41 6.66 15.59 3.61
CA LEU A 41 6.40 14.69 4.74
C LEU A 41 4.91 14.35 4.87
N LEU A 42 4.02 15.34 4.67
CA LEU A 42 2.57 15.13 4.71
C LEU A 42 2.07 14.16 3.64
N VAL A 43 2.73 14.08 2.49
CA VAL A 43 2.36 13.15 1.41
C VAL A 43 3.08 11.81 1.57
N LEU A 44 4.38 11.84 1.85
CA LEU A 44 5.22 10.65 1.89
C LEU A 44 4.90 9.74 3.08
N VAL A 45 4.64 10.29 4.27
CA VAL A 45 4.35 9.49 5.47
C VAL A 45 3.06 8.67 5.31
N PRO A 46 1.92 9.24 4.89
CA PRO A 46 0.72 8.45 4.63
C PRO A 46 0.89 7.41 3.53
N ILE A 47 1.62 7.73 2.46
CA ILE A 47 1.91 6.76 1.38
C ILE A 47 2.73 5.60 1.92
N ALA A 48 3.82 5.88 2.64
CA ALA A 48 4.66 4.85 3.24
C ALA A 48 3.87 3.97 4.20
N PHE A 49 3.03 4.57 5.05
CA PHE A 49 2.15 3.84 5.95
C PHE A 49 1.13 2.95 5.20
N GLY A 50 0.53 3.47 4.12
CA GLY A 50 -0.39 2.72 3.27
C GLY A 50 0.29 1.54 2.60
N VAL A 51 1.50 1.75 2.07
CA VAL A 51 2.32 0.70 1.46
C VAL A 51 2.71 -0.36 2.47
N ALA A 52 3.18 0.03 3.66
CA ALA A 52 3.51 -0.91 4.73
C ALA A 52 2.29 -1.79 5.09
N ARG A 53 1.13 -1.18 5.29
CA ARG A 53 -0.12 -1.92 5.54
C ARG A 53 -0.53 -2.84 4.39
N LEU A 54 -0.25 -2.45 3.15
CA LEU A 54 -0.53 -3.29 2.00
C LEU A 54 0.39 -4.51 2.01
N PHE A 55 1.68 -4.33 2.26
CA PHE A 55 2.64 -5.43 2.39
C PHE A 55 2.23 -6.40 3.51
N ASP A 56 1.84 -5.90 4.68
CA ASP A 56 1.39 -6.75 5.79
C ASP A 56 0.19 -7.61 5.40
N ARG A 57 -0.78 -7.05 4.66
CA ARG A 57 -1.95 -7.79 4.17
C ARG A 57 -1.58 -8.79 3.10
N VAL A 58 -0.76 -8.41 2.13
CA VAL A 58 -0.32 -9.32 1.08
C VAL A 58 0.45 -10.50 1.68
N LEU A 59 1.33 -10.23 2.66
CA LEU A 59 2.06 -11.28 3.36
C LEU A 59 1.11 -12.20 4.13
N ALA A 60 0.13 -11.66 4.85
CA ALA A 60 -0.87 -12.45 5.53
C ALA A 60 -1.63 -13.34 4.54
N GLU A 61 -2.17 -12.80 3.45
CA GLU A 61 -2.96 -13.56 2.48
C GLU A 61 -2.13 -14.64 1.78
N VAL A 62 -0.86 -14.37 1.47
CA VAL A 62 0.06 -15.37 0.91
C VAL A 62 0.31 -16.50 1.91
N LEU A 63 0.53 -16.20 3.19
CA LEU A 63 0.71 -17.22 4.23
C LEU A 63 -0.55 -18.07 4.44
N ARG A 64 -1.73 -17.45 4.40
CA ARG A 64 -3.02 -18.16 4.43
C ARG A 64 -3.17 -19.10 3.24
N ALA A 65 -2.90 -18.58 2.03
CA ALA A 65 -2.99 -19.33 0.78
C ALA A 65 -2.01 -20.51 0.72
N LEU A 66 -0.83 -20.39 1.36
CA LEU A 66 0.15 -21.48 1.46
C LEU A 66 -0.26 -22.60 2.45
N GLY A 67 -1.46 -22.53 3.02
CA GLY A 67 -2.01 -23.55 3.92
C GLY A 67 -1.45 -23.50 5.33
N ARG A 68 -0.82 -22.39 5.74
CA ARG A 68 -0.29 -22.23 7.10
C ARG A 68 -1.42 -22.20 8.14
N ASP A 69 -2.60 -21.70 7.75
CA ASP A 69 -3.78 -21.62 8.61
C ASP A 69 -4.23 -23.00 9.15
N ALA A 70 -4.20 -24.04 8.30
CA ALA A 70 -4.56 -25.41 8.69
C ALA A 70 -3.54 -26.06 9.65
N ARG A 71 -2.33 -25.48 9.79
CA ARG A 71 -1.35 -25.91 10.77
C ARG A 71 -1.48 -25.14 12.08
N SER A 72 -1.66 -23.82 12.02
CA SER A 72 -1.94 -23.01 13.22
C SER A 72 -3.24 -23.41 13.92
N ASP A 73 -4.31 -23.73 13.20
CA ASP A 73 -5.58 -24.18 13.80
C ASP A 73 -5.43 -25.54 14.50
N ARG A 74 -4.62 -26.45 13.92
CA ARG A 74 -4.29 -27.74 14.53
C ARG A 74 -3.36 -27.61 15.74
N ASP A 75 -2.36 -26.73 15.67
CA ASP A 75 -1.43 -26.49 16.76
C ASP A 75 -2.15 -25.81 17.96
N VAL A 76 -3.13 -24.94 17.70
CA VAL A 76 -4.01 -24.36 18.72
C VAL A 76 -4.95 -25.42 19.32
N ALA A 77 -5.57 -26.28 18.50
CA ALA A 77 -6.44 -27.36 18.97
C ALA A 77 -5.70 -28.39 19.85
N VAL A 78 -4.45 -28.73 19.51
CA VAL A 78 -3.58 -29.59 20.34
C VAL A 78 -3.20 -28.90 21.65
N ALA A 79 -2.93 -27.60 21.64
CA ALA A 79 -2.62 -26.83 22.86
C ALA A 79 -3.83 -26.72 23.82
N THR A 80 -5.06 -26.70 23.29
CA THR A 80 -6.28 -26.71 24.12
C THR A 80 -6.60 -28.09 24.69
N ASP A 81 -6.18 -29.17 24.03
CA ASP A 81 -6.37 -30.56 24.51
C ASP A 81 -5.34 -30.92 25.60
N ASP A 82 -4.11 -30.37 25.52
CA ASP A 82 -3.03 -30.60 26.49
C ASP A 82 -3.09 -29.66 27.71
N SER A 83 -4.14 -28.83 27.86
CA SER A 83 -4.37 -28.06 29.08
C SER A 83 -4.81 -29.02 30.19
N PRO A 84 -3.92 -29.37 31.15
CA PRO A 84 -4.24 -30.38 32.13
C PRO A 84 -5.24 -29.80 33.11
N SER A 85 -6.24 -30.60 33.50
CA SER A 85 -7.13 -30.40 34.65
C SER A 85 -6.34 -30.21 35.94
N ARG A 86 -5.67 -29.06 36.08
CA ARG A 86 -5.03 -28.56 37.31
C ARG A 86 -5.97 -27.63 38.08
N GLU A 87 -7.26 -27.92 38.02
CA GLU A 87 -8.27 -27.39 38.93
C GLU A 87 -8.95 -28.59 39.58
N GLY A 88 -8.47 -28.97 40.75
CA GLY A 88 -9.01 -30.11 41.48
C GLY A 88 -8.03 -30.74 42.46
N HIS A 89 -7.47 -29.96 43.38
CA HIS A 89 -7.25 -30.47 44.74
C HIS A 89 -7.13 -29.38 45.80
#